data_AF-A0A9P7FWF2-F1
#
_entry.id   AF-A0A9P7FWF2-F1
#
_cell.length_a   1.000
_cell.length_b   1.000
_cell.length_c   1.000
_cell.angle_alpha   90.00
_cell.angle_beta   90.00
_cell.angle_gamma   90.00
#
_symmetry.space_group_name_H-M   'P 1'
#
loop_
_entity.id
_entity.type
_entity.pdbx_description
1 polymer ?
#
loop_
_entity_poly.entity_id
_entity_poly.type
_entity_poly.pdbx_seq_one_letter_code
_entity_poly.pdbx_strand_id
1 'polypeptide(L)'
;MDFIKRDLFGGAITAKTPSNLIDASFHFESLAHDNSAVSSEVYNVAVIPNDRGDDTPSAIILSGVQGVPKFNRTAPDEVQILMALYRVEHKNADLVVTFNIPTRTDDGGVVSEEGLAIARPQFDVLVKSLHITDFGLFQ
;
A
#
# COMPACT_ATOMS: atom_id res chain seq x y z
N MET A 1 -21.02 11.00 -14.39
CA MET A 1 -20.14 10.24 -13.47
C MET A 1 -20.93 9.02 -13.04
N ASP A 2 -20.53 7.84 -13.48
CA ASP A 2 -21.25 6.61 -13.16
C ASP A 2 -20.84 6.12 -11.77
N PHE A 3 -21.82 5.85 -10.93
CA PHE A 3 -21.60 5.28 -9.61
C PHE A 3 -21.83 3.78 -9.67
N ILE A 4 -20.81 3.01 -9.28
CA ILE A 4 -20.89 1.55 -9.19
C ILE A 4 -21.06 1.13 -7.74
N LYS A 5 -21.76 0.02 -7.53
CA LYS A 5 -21.77 -0.64 -6.23
C LYS A 5 -20.45 -1.38 -6.07
N ARG A 6 -19.72 -1.10 -5.00
CA ARG A 6 -18.53 -1.84 -4.59
C ARG A 6 -18.79 -2.59 -3.30
N ASP A 7 -18.28 -3.81 -3.27
CA ASP A 7 -18.22 -4.64 -2.09
C ASP A 7 -16.93 -4.33 -1.35
N LEU A 8 -17.05 -3.96 -0.07
CA LEU A 8 -15.97 -3.64 0.83
C LEU A 8 -15.92 -4.73 1.91
N PHE A 9 -14.73 -5.06 2.41
CA PHE A 9 -14.52 -6.08 3.44
C PHE A 9 -15.14 -7.44 3.09
N GLY A 10 -14.83 -7.97 1.90
CA GLY A 10 -15.34 -9.27 1.45
C GLY A 10 -16.86 -9.33 1.26
N GLY A 11 -17.50 -8.19 1.00
CA GLY A 11 -18.94 -8.08 0.80
C GLY A 11 -19.75 -7.85 2.08
N ALA A 12 -19.10 -7.73 3.24
CA ALA A 12 -19.78 -7.38 4.49
C ALA A 12 -20.34 -5.95 4.48
N ILE A 13 -19.73 -5.06 3.71
CA ILE A 13 -20.18 -3.67 3.53
C ILE A 13 -20.29 -3.40 2.03
N THR A 14 -21.28 -2.62 1.61
CA THR A 14 -21.37 -2.17 0.21
C THR A 14 -21.55 -0.67 0.14
N ALA A 15 -20.89 -0.02 -0.83
CA ALA A 15 -20.97 1.41 -1.04
C ALA A 15 -21.19 1.73 -2.53
N LYS A 16 -21.82 2.86 -2.83
CA LYS A 16 -21.82 3.43 -4.18
C LYS A 16 -20.64 4.39 -4.30
N THR A 17 -19.72 4.08 -5.18
CA THR A 17 -18.54 4.91 -5.44
C THR A 17 -18.53 5.33 -6.90
N PRO A 18 -17.88 6.45 -7.27
CA PRO A 18 -17.54 6.69 -8.66
C PRO A 18 -16.83 5.47 -9.25
N SER A 19 -17.12 5.12 -10.51
CA SER A 19 -16.52 3.96 -11.19
C SER A 19 -14.99 4.04 -11.27
N ASN A 20 -14.46 5.26 -11.32
CA ASN A 20 -13.03 5.59 -11.33
C ASN A 20 -12.41 5.78 -9.93
N LEU A 21 -13.13 5.43 -8.85
CA LEU A 21 -12.52 5.40 -7.54
C LEU A 21 -11.49 4.26 -7.51
N ILE A 22 -10.21 4.60 -7.51
CA ILE A 22 -9.15 3.64 -7.22
C ILE A 22 -9.01 3.62 -5.70
N ASP A 23 -9.39 2.50 -5.10
CA ASP A 23 -9.16 2.24 -3.69
C ASP A 23 -7.70 1.80 -3.51
N ALA A 24 -7.04 2.21 -2.43
CA ALA A 24 -5.67 1.79 -2.13
C ALA A 24 -5.52 0.26 -2.08
N SER A 25 -6.60 -0.45 -1.77
CA SER A 25 -6.68 -1.92 -1.85
C SER A 25 -6.38 -2.47 -3.25
N PHE A 26 -6.69 -1.73 -4.33
CA PHE A 26 -6.40 -2.15 -5.70
C PHE A 26 -4.90 -2.25 -5.98
N HIS A 27 -4.13 -1.25 -5.55
CA HIS A 27 -2.67 -1.26 -5.69
C HIS A 27 -2.03 -2.31 -4.79
N PHE A 28 -2.60 -2.52 -3.59
CA PHE A 28 -2.15 -3.58 -2.69
C PHE A 28 -2.35 -4.98 -3.27
N GLU A 29 -3.50 -5.23 -3.89
CA GLU A 29 -3.80 -6.50 -4.55
C GLU A 29 -2.97 -6.70 -5.83
N SER A 30 -2.72 -5.63 -6.57
CA SER A 30 -1.82 -5.67 -7.73
C SER A 30 -0.40 -6.06 -7.31
N LEU A 31 0.10 -5.50 -6.20
CA LEU A 31 1.38 -5.92 -5.62
C LEU A 31 1.36 -7.38 -5.16
N ALA A 32 0.25 -7.84 -4.56
CA ALA A 32 0.08 -9.25 -4.18
C ALA A 32 0.18 -10.18 -5.40
N HIS A 33 -0.47 -9.79 -6.49
CA HIS A 33 -0.45 -10.53 -7.75
C HIS A 33 0.96 -10.60 -8.35
N ASP A 34 1.68 -9.47 -8.41
CA ASP A 34 3.06 -9.42 -8.91
C ASP A 34 4.00 -10.29 -8.05
N ASN A 35 3.76 -10.32 -6.74
CA ASN A 35 4.47 -11.18 -5.81
C ASN A 35 4.02 -12.65 -5.86
N SER A 36 3.01 -13.01 -6.67
CA SER A 36 2.38 -14.34 -6.67
C SER A 36 1.93 -14.79 -5.28
N ALA A 37 1.46 -13.84 -4.46
CA ALA A 37 1.07 -14.10 -3.09
C ALA A 37 -0.12 -15.08 -3.05
N VAL A 38 -0.03 -16.07 -2.16
CA VAL A 38 -1.10 -17.06 -1.90
C VAL A 38 -2.08 -16.58 -0.82
N SER A 39 -1.70 -15.54 -0.08
CA SER A 39 -2.56 -14.84 0.88
C SER A 39 -2.23 -13.35 0.88
N SER A 40 -3.25 -12.52 1.10
CA SER A 40 -3.17 -11.06 1.13
C SER A 40 -4.18 -10.55 2.15
N GLU A 41 -3.72 -9.87 3.19
CA GLU A 41 -4.59 -9.34 4.24
C GLU A 41 -4.20 -7.90 4.58
N VAL A 42 -5.19 -7.02 4.60
CA VAL A 42 -5.05 -5.62 5.01
C VAL A 42 -5.60 -5.48 6.42
N TYR A 43 -4.80 -4.98 7.35
CA TYR A 43 -5.23 -4.79 8.75
C TYR A 43 -5.29 -3.31 9.16
N ASN A 44 -4.73 -2.40 8.38
CA ASN A 44 -4.80 -0.96 8.67
C ASN A 44 -4.94 -0.13 7.38
N VAL A 45 -5.85 0.83 7.41
CA VAL A 45 -5.99 1.88 6.38
C VAL A 45 -6.20 3.20 7.10
N ALA A 46 -5.45 4.23 6.72
CA ALA A 46 -5.60 5.58 7.27
C ALA A 46 -5.24 6.63 6.22
N VAL A 47 -5.60 7.87 6.49
CA VAL A 47 -5.19 9.03 5.69
C VAL A 47 -4.24 9.86 6.51
N ILE A 48 -3.12 10.26 5.92
CA ILE A 48 -2.20 11.27 6.45
C ILE A 48 -2.45 12.56 5.65
N PRO A 49 -3.08 13.59 6.25
CA PRO A 49 -3.28 14.88 5.61
C PRO A 49 -1.95 15.52 5.20
N ASN A 50 -1.93 16.19 4.06
CA ASN A 50 -0.83 17.09 3.73
C ASN A 50 -1.04 18.46 4.38
N ASP A 51 -0.41 18.67 5.53
CA ASP A 51 -0.50 19.93 6.29
C ASP A 51 0.67 20.90 5.97
N ARG A 52 1.49 20.61 4.95
CA ARG A 52 2.70 21.39 4.63
C ARG A 52 2.41 22.63 3.77
N GLY A 53 1.22 22.72 3.17
CA GLY A 53 0.84 23.82 2.28
C GLY A 53 1.45 23.75 0.88
N ASP A 54 1.99 22.60 0.48
CA ASP A 54 2.36 22.30 -0.90
C ASP A 54 1.23 21.57 -1.65
N ASP A 55 1.35 21.41 -2.96
CA ASP A 55 0.32 20.78 -3.82
C ASP A 55 0.33 19.24 -3.80
N THR A 56 1.19 18.62 -2.99
CA THR A 56 1.22 17.16 -2.87
C THR A 56 -0.11 16.67 -2.26
N PRO A 57 -0.75 15.63 -2.82
CA PRO A 57 -1.95 15.07 -2.23
C PRO A 57 -1.71 14.54 -0.81
N SER A 58 -2.76 14.48 0.01
CA SER A 58 -2.75 13.67 1.23
C SER A 58 -2.47 12.21 0.91
N ALA A 59 -1.70 11.52 1.76
CA ALA A 59 -1.37 10.13 1.55
C ALA A 59 -2.47 9.21 2.11
N ILE A 60 -2.89 8.23 1.33
CA ILE A 60 -3.67 7.09 1.84
C ILE A 60 -2.66 6.01 2.19
N ILE A 61 -2.55 5.69 3.47
CA ILE A 61 -1.67 4.62 3.95
C ILE A 61 -2.44 3.33 4.15
N LEU A 62 -1.80 2.22 3.82
CA LEU A 62 -2.33 0.88 3.97
C LEU A 62 -1.22 -0.01 4.53
N SER A 63 -1.53 -0.83 5.54
CA SER A 63 -0.62 -1.84 6.07
C SER A 63 -1.28 -3.20 6.07
N GLY A 64 -0.51 -4.20 5.65
CA GLY A 64 -1.00 -5.56 5.49
C GLY A 64 0.12 -6.58 5.48
N VAL A 65 -0.25 -7.84 5.30
CA VAL A 65 0.68 -8.96 5.15
C VAL A 65 0.36 -9.75 3.90
N GLN A 66 1.39 -10.29 3.27
CA GLN A 66 1.28 -11.18 2.11
C GLN A 66 2.06 -12.46 2.37
N GLY A 67 1.49 -13.60 1.99
CA GLY A 67 2.16 -14.89 2.00
C GLY A 67 2.73 -15.18 0.61
N VAL A 68 4.05 -15.13 0.45
CA VAL A 68 4.72 -15.23 -0.85
C VAL A 68 5.44 -16.57 -0.98
N PRO A 69 5.03 -17.45 -1.91
CA PRO A 69 5.71 -18.73 -2.12
C PRO A 69 7.07 -18.52 -2.80
N LYS A 70 8.06 -19.32 -2.42
CA LYS A 70 9.35 -19.42 -3.14
C LYS A 70 9.44 -20.74 -3.87
N PHE A 71 10.02 -20.74 -5.07
CA PHE A 71 10.09 -21.90 -5.99
C PHE A 71 10.64 -23.21 -5.39
N ASN A 72 11.32 -23.17 -4.24
CA ASN A 72 11.93 -24.34 -3.59
C ASN A 72 11.43 -24.58 -2.14
N ARG A 73 10.26 -24.06 -1.74
CA ARG A 73 9.78 -24.17 -0.34
C ARG A 73 8.30 -24.56 -0.22
N THR A 74 7.96 -25.25 0.86
CA THR A 74 6.59 -25.67 1.19
C THR A 74 5.82 -24.63 2.02
N ALA A 75 6.51 -23.83 2.82
CA ALA A 75 5.90 -22.73 3.56
C ALA A 75 6.07 -21.40 2.80
N PRO A 76 5.00 -20.59 2.64
CA PRO A 76 5.12 -19.22 2.14
C PRO A 76 5.90 -18.34 3.12
N ASP A 77 6.76 -17.47 2.60
CA ASP A 77 7.37 -16.40 3.39
C ASP A 77 6.29 -15.37 3.72
N GLU A 78 6.33 -14.82 4.93
CA GLU A 78 5.46 -13.70 5.30
C GLU A 78 6.18 -12.39 5.04
N VAL A 79 5.54 -11.53 4.25
CA VAL A 79 6.03 -10.19 3.93
C VAL A 79 5.02 -9.19 4.45
N GLN A 80 5.43 -8.39 5.42
CA GLN A 80 4.66 -7.23 5.81
C GLN A 80 4.86 -6.11 4.80
N ILE A 81 3.75 -5.54 4.36
CA ILE A 81 3.70 -4.46 3.38
C ILE A 81 3.23 -3.20 4.08
N LEU A 82 4.03 -2.14 4.00
CA LEU A 82 3.57 -0.76 4.27
C LEU A 82 3.44 -0.05 2.93
N MET A 83 2.27 0.50 2.64
CA MET A 83 1.97 1.16 1.37
C MET A 83 1.46 2.57 1.62
N ALA A 84 1.91 3.52 0.81
CA ALA A 84 1.31 4.85 0.71
C ALA A 84 0.93 5.13 -0.74
N LEU A 85 -0.26 5.69 -0.91
CA LEU A 85 -0.81 6.12 -2.20
C LEU A 85 -1.04 7.63 -2.17
N TYR A 86 -0.48 8.33 -3.16
CA TYR A 86 -0.77 9.72 -3.46
C TYR A 86 -1.49 9.80 -4.80
N ARG A 87 -2.74 10.27 -4.78
CA ARG A 87 -3.56 10.39 -5.98
C ARG A 87 -3.39 11.78 -6.58
N VAL A 88 -2.62 11.89 -7.65
CA VAL A 88 -2.40 13.15 -8.38
C VAL A 88 -3.52 13.31 -9.41
N GLU A 89 -4.73 13.60 -8.92
CA GLU A 89 -5.97 13.50 -9.73
C GLU A 89 -5.94 14.34 -11.01
N HIS A 90 -5.40 15.56 -10.95
CA HIS A 90 -5.30 16.46 -12.11
C HIS A 90 -4.31 15.98 -13.18
N LYS A 91 -3.47 14.99 -12.86
CA LYS A 91 -2.58 14.29 -13.79
C LYS A 91 -3.03 12.87 -14.11
N ASN A 92 -4.16 12.43 -13.55
CA ASN A 92 -4.64 11.05 -13.66
C ASN A 92 -3.53 10.01 -13.35
N ALA A 93 -2.72 10.30 -12.33
CA ALA A 93 -1.57 9.49 -11.94
C ALA A 93 -1.66 9.13 -10.46
N ASP A 94 -1.25 7.90 -10.15
CA ASP A 94 -1.11 7.41 -8.78
C ASP A 94 0.38 7.18 -8.49
N LEU A 95 0.89 7.83 -7.45
CA LEU A 95 2.23 7.56 -6.92
C LEU A 95 2.09 6.59 -5.74
N VAL A 96 2.68 5.41 -5.88
CA VAL A 96 2.65 4.35 -4.87
C VAL A 96 4.04 4.17 -4.29
N VAL A 97 4.14 4.16 -2.96
CA VAL A 97 5.36 3.84 -2.21
C VAL A 97 5.11 2.57 -1.41
N THR A 98 6.02 1.61 -1.50
CA THR A 98 5.92 0.34 -0.76
C THR A 98 7.20 0.03 0.00
N PHE A 99 7.06 -0.38 1.25
CA PHE A 99 8.10 -1.04 2.03
C PHE A 99 7.71 -2.50 2.18
N ASN A 100 8.51 -3.39 1.59
CA ASN A 100 8.32 -4.84 1.66
C ASN A 100 9.27 -5.40 2.72
N ILE A 101 8.73 -5.83 3.85
CA ILE A 101 9.48 -6.22 5.04
C ILE A 101 9.27 -7.71 5.28
N PRO A 102 10.26 -8.58 5.01
CA PRO A 102 10.15 -10.00 5.34
C PRO A 102 10.09 -10.19 6.87
N THR A 103 8.98 -10.72 7.38
CA THR A 103 8.73 -10.91 8.83
C THR A 103 8.83 -12.36 9.25
N ARG A 104 8.74 -13.30 8.31
CA ARG A 104 9.03 -14.72 8.53
C ARG A 104 9.57 -15.33 7.25
N THR A 105 10.80 -15.85 7.33
CA THR A 105 11.47 -16.57 6.26
C THR A 105 12.21 -17.75 6.86
N ASP A 106 12.23 -18.88 6.16
CA ASP A 106 12.92 -20.10 6.64
C ASP A 106 14.46 -20.01 6.55
N ASP A 107 15.00 -18.95 5.92
CA ASP A 107 16.45 -18.78 5.66
C ASP A 107 17.15 -17.82 6.63
N GLY A 108 16.45 -17.33 7.66
CA GLY A 108 17.02 -16.38 8.62
C GLY A 108 17.20 -14.96 8.07
N GLY A 109 16.76 -14.68 6.83
CA GLY A 109 16.66 -13.34 6.24
C GLY A 109 15.48 -12.51 6.78
N VAL A 110 15.11 -12.73 8.04
CA VAL A 110 13.98 -12.09 8.70
C VAL A 110 14.43 -10.77 9.28
N VAL A 111 13.64 -9.73 9.04
CA VAL A 111 13.74 -8.50 9.82
C VAL A 111 13.22 -8.80 11.21
N SER A 112 14.08 -8.72 12.23
CA SER A 112 13.66 -8.91 13.63
C SER A 112 12.52 -7.95 13.98
N GLU A 113 11.77 -8.24 15.05
CA GLU A 113 10.77 -7.28 15.57
C GLU A 113 11.35 -5.87 15.76
N GLU A 114 12.65 -5.78 16.09
CA GLU A 114 13.40 -4.53 16.18
C GLU A 114 13.55 -3.82 14.82
N GLY A 115 13.82 -4.55 13.74
CA GLY A 115 13.88 -3.96 12.41
C GLY A 115 12.51 -3.50 11.89
N LEU A 116 11.43 -4.20 12.27
CA LEU A 116 10.05 -3.74 12.04
C LEU A 116 9.74 -2.46 12.82
N ALA A 117 10.19 -2.38 14.06
CA ALA A 117 10.06 -1.20 14.90
C ALA A 117 10.85 0.01 14.36
N ILE A 118 11.90 -0.22 13.55
CA ILE A 118 12.65 0.83 12.84
C ILE A 118 11.97 1.21 11.51
N ALA A 119 11.53 0.22 10.73
CA ALA A 119 10.98 0.44 9.40
C ALA A 119 9.69 1.26 9.42
N ARG A 120 8.82 1.06 10.41
CA ARG A 120 7.56 1.81 10.55
C ARG A 120 7.79 3.32 10.73
N PRO A 121 8.59 3.81 11.70
CA PRO A 121 8.94 5.22 11.81
C PRO A 121 9.60 5.80 10.55
N GLN A 122 10.47 5.03 9.87
CA GLN A 122 11.12 5.49 8.64
C GLN A 122 10.12 5.67 7.50
N PHE A 123 9.19 4.72 7.34
CA PHE A 123 8.09 4.83 6.41
C PHE A 123 7.23 6.06 6.71
N ASP A 124 6.89 6.27 7.99
CA ASP A 124 6.12 7.44 8.44
C ASP A 124 6.82 8.77 8.11
N VAL A 125 8.14 8.85 8.34
CA VAL A 125 8.94 10.03 7.99
C VAL A 125 8.96 10.25 6.48
N LEU A 126 9.16 9.20 5.69
CA LEU A 126 9.15 9.30 4.23
C LEU A 126 7.79 9.80 3.74
N VAL A 127 6.70 9.20 4.20
CA VAL A 127 5.35 9.57 3.77
C VAL A 127 5.00 11.01 4.17
N LYS A 128 5.36 11.43 5.38
CA LYS A 128 5.10 12.80 5.85
C LYS A 128 6.01 13.85 5.20
N SER A 129 7.15 13.45 4.63
CA SER A 129 8.11 14.38 4.00
C SER A 129 8.09 14.37 2.48
N LEU A 130 7.44 13.39 1.84
CA LEU A 130 7.35 13.30 0.39
C LEU A 130 6.65 14.55 -0.17
N HIS A 131 7.37 15.26 -1.04
CA HIS A 131 6.94 16.49 -1.67
C HIS A 131 7.16 16.38 -3.18
N ILE A 132 6.09 16.52 -3.95
CA ILE A 132 6.15 16.57 -5.42
C ILE A 132 6.54 17.99 -5.82
N THR A 133 7.80 18.18 -6.23
CA THR A 133 8.31 19.50 -6.63
C THR A 133 8.05 19.84 -8.10
N ASP A 134 7.81 18.83 -8.94
CA ASP A 134 7.54 19.00 -10.37
C ASP A 134 6.44 18.04 -10.84
N PHE A 135 5.24 18.59 -11.05
CA PHE A 135 4.09 17.85 -11.58
C PHE A 135 4.16 17.64 -13.10
N GLY A 136 5.10 18.27 -13.80
CA GLY A 136 5.38 18.03 -15.22
C GLY A 136 5.91 16.62 -15.52
N LEU A 137 6.39 15.91 -14.48
CA LEU A 137 6.80 14.51 -14.57
C LEU A 137 5.64 13.58 -15.01
N PHE A 138 4.42 13.89 -14.58
CA PHE A 138 3.23 13.11 -14.92
C PHE A 138 2.65 13.63 -16.24
N GLN A 139 2.75 12.81 -17.29
CA GLN A 139 2.33 13.09 -18.67
C GLN A 139 0.81 12.98 -18.84
#